data_AF-A0A6A8DG85-F1
#
_entry.id   AF-A0A6A8DG85-F1
#
_cell.length_a   1.000
_cell.length_b   1.000
_cell.length_c   1.000
_cell.angle_alpha   90.00
_cell.angle_beta   90.00
_cell.angle_gamma   90.00
#
_symmetry.space_group_name_H-M   'P 1'
#
loop_
_entity.id
_entity.type
_entity.pdbx_description
1 polymer ?
#
loop_
_entity_poly.entity_id
_entity_poly.type
_entity_poly.pdbx_seq_one_letter_code
_entity_poly.pdbx_strand_id
1 'polypeptide(L)'
;MNRIIYGLSLVMLMIVLAACGLSGLQGFSDSQAPSVSVDDVPEEPPKEEIENSIEATDAGDIETIISNNFHLLDVVSTDDGNANVYATNRFAVSELADLVSNTLEPEEKSELKDNQQILIYPDHFATFKLSEENDETVLIEIASDQFVRNHYSPNYLNTFFGFMLLNSMLDRNDWSDRRLGQCRNNNCYGGYTTTRSTQRGMSTVRGGGPSSGK
;
A
#
# COMPACT_ATOMS: atom_id res chain seq x y z
N MET A 1 -25.71 -69.33 -8.78
CA MET A 1 -24.69 -68.52 -9.50
C MET A 1 -24.78 -67.00 -9.28
N ASN A 2 -25.67 -66.48 -8.42
CA ASN A 2 -25.77 -65.02 -8.14
C ASN A 2 -25.20 -64.56 -6.78
N ARG A 3 -24.45 -65.40 -6.06
CA ARG A 3 -23.91 -65.02 -4.72
C ARG A 3 -22.43 -64.62 -4.72
N ILE A 4 -21.71 -64.87 -5.82
CA ILE A 4 -20.27 -64.58 -5.92
C ILE A 4 -20.01 -63.18 -6.53
N ILE A 5 -20.97 -62.63 -7.28
CA ILE A 5 -20.82 -61.34 -7.99
C ILE A 5 -20.93 -60.15 -7.01
N TYR A 6 -21.75 -60.24 -5.97
CA TYR A 6 -21.88 -59.15 -4.98
C TYR A 6 -20.70 -59.05 -4.01
N GLY A 7 -19.94 -60.14 -3.82
CA GLY A 7 -18.75 -60.14 -2.96
C GLY A 7 -17.56 -59.41 -3.57
N LEU A 8 -17.41 -59.46 -4.90
CA LEU A 8 -16.31 -58.78 -5.60
C LEU A 8 -16.59 -57.28 -5.84
N SER A 9 -17.85 -56.90 -5.96
CA SER A 9 -18.25 -55.49 -6.15
C SER A 9 -18.19 -54.66 -4.87
N LEU A 10 -18.27 -55.27 -3.69
CA LEU A 10 -18.22 -54.55 -2.41
C LEU A 10 -16.78 -54.36 -1.90
N VAL A 11 -15.85 -55.23 -2.30
CA VAL A 11 -14.41 -55.12 -1.95
C VAL A 11 -13.72 -54.04 -2.80
N MET A 12 -14.18 -53.80 -4.03
CA MET A 12 -13.63 -52.75 -4.90
C MET A 12 -14.05 -51.31 -4.50
N LEU A 13 -15.11 -51.15 -3.68
CA LEU A 13 -15.56 -49.85 -3.17
C LEU A 13 -14.81 -49.41 -1.89
N MET A 14 -14.17 -50.34 -1.17
CA MET A 14 -13.41 -50.04 0.05
C MET A 14 -11.92 -49.74 -0.19
N ILE A 15 -11.37 -50.06 -1.36
CA ILE A 15 -9.94 -49.86 -1.66
C ILE A 15 -9.65 -48.45 -2.19
N VAL A 16 -10.66 -47.70 -2.65
CA VAL A 16 -10.48 -46.31 -3.14
C VAL A 16 -10.40 -45.28 -2.00
N LEU A 17 -10.71 -45.66 -0.76
CA LEU A 17 -10.63 -44.78 0.42
C LEU A 17 -9.28 -44.83 1.16
N ALA A 18 -8.30 -45.59 0.67
CA ALA A 18 -7.03 -45.84 1.37
C ALA A 18 -5.78 -45.54 0.51
N ALA A 19 -5.89 -44.58 -0.43
CA ALA A 19 -4.75 -44.12 -1.22
C ALA A 19 -4.71 -42.58 -1.26
N CYS A 20 -4.46 -41.96 -0.11
CA CYS A 20 -3.74 -40.69 0.04
C CYS A 20 -3.27 -40.54 1.50
N GLY A 21 -2.04 -40.98 1.74
CA GLY A 21 -1.08 -40.29 2.62
C GLY A 21 -1.39 -40.16 4.11
N LEU A 22 -1.06 -41.20 4.88
CA LEU A 22 -0.58 -41.03 6.24
C LEU A 22 0.92 -40.69 6.17
N SER A 23 1.27 -39.43 6.44
CA SER A 23 2.60 -38.98 6.88
C SER A 23 2.49 -37.56 7.44
N GLY A 24 2.85 -37.37 8.72
CA GLY A 24 3.37 -36.09 9.20
C GLY A 24 2.36 -35.10 9.78
N LEU A 25 2.14 -35.23 11.08
CA LEU A 25 2.12 -34.14 12.06
C LEU A 25 2.78 -32.82 11.57
N GLN A 26 2.00 -31.74 11.35
CA GLN A 26 2.31 -30.36 11.75
C GLN A 26 1.19 -29.42 11.27
N GLY A 27 0.78 -28.51 12.16
CA GLY A 27 -0.37 -27.64 11.95
C GLY A 27 -0.19 -26.70 10.77
N PHE A 28 -1.27 -26.50 10.02
CA PHE A 28 -1.43 -25.39 9.09
C PHE A 28 -2.88 -24.94 9.16
N SER A 29 -3.18 -24.13 10.17
CA SER A 29 -4.26 -23.17 10.10
C SER A 29 -3.60 -21.81 10.23
N ASP A 30 -3.06 -21.32 9.12
CA ASP A 30 -2.88 -19.88 8.98
C ASP A 30 -3.00 -19.51 7.50
N SER A 31 -4.24 -19.31 7.07
CA SER A 31 -4.55 -18.51 5.89
C SER A 31 -4.38 -17.04 6.27
N GLN A 32 -3.21 -16.67 6.74
CA GLN A 32 -2.85 -15.32 7.08
C GLN A 32 -2.01 -14.82 5.92
N ALA A 33 -2.59 -13.92 5.13
CA ALA A 33 -1.80 -13.19 4.13
C ALA A 33 -0.57 -12.60 4.83
N PRO A 34 0.62 -12.62 4.18
CA PRO A 34 1.77 -11.95 4.74
C PRO A 34 1.37 -10.51 5.04
N SER A 35 1.38 -10.15 6.33
CA SER A 35 1.35 -8.74 6.71
C SER A 35 2.75 -8.24 6.53
N VAL A 36 2.91 -7.30 5.62
CA VAL A 36 4.13 -6.52 5.50
C VAL A 36 4.32 -5.79 6.83
N SER A 37 5.46 -6.01 7.50
CA SER A 37 5.79 -5.33 8.76
C SER A 37 7.00 -4.42 8.56
N VAL A 38 7.06 -3.31 9.30
CA VAL A 38 8.24 -2.45 9.30
C VAL A 38 9.50 -3.13 9.85
N ASP A 39 9.33 -4.23 10.59
CA ASP A 39 10.45 -5.05 11.06
C ASP A 39 11.17 -5.79 9.91
N ASP A 40 10.55 -5.88 8.72
CA ASP A 40 11.13 -6.49 7.54
C ASP A 40 12.09 -5.56 6.77
N VAL A 41 12.26 -4.31 7.23
CA VAL A 41 13.19 -3.34 6.61
C VAL A 41 14.63 -3.84 6.76
N PRO A 42 15.37 -4.04 5.65
CA PRO A 42 16.74 -4.55 5.70
C PRO A 42 17.71 -3.53 6.31
N GLU A 43 18.93 -3.97 6.62
CA GLU A 43 19.99 -3.06 7.05
C GLU A 43 20.29 -2.02 5.95
N GLU A 44 20.12 -0.74 6.29
CA GLU A 44 20.32 0.37 5.37
C GLU A 44 21.77 0.87 5.40
N PRO A 45 22.27 1.49 4.31
CA PRO A 45 23.50 2.25 4.34
C PRO A 45 23.50 3.35 5.42
N PRO A 46 24.66 3.90 5.79
CA PRO A 46 24.74 5.08 6.64
C PRO A 46 23.95 6.24 6.02
N LYS A 47 23.31 7.03 6.88
CA LYS A 47 22.49 8.18 6.47
C LYS A 47 23.20 9.12 5.49
N GLU A 48 24.46 9.46 5.76
CA GLU A 48 25.30 10.32 4.91
C GLU A 48 25.46 9.76 3.48
N GLU A 49 25.52 8.43 3.32
CA GLU A 49 25.61 7.81 2.00
C GLU A 49 24.29 7.97 1.22
N ILE A 50 23.15 7.83 1.92
CA ILE A 50 21.83 8.04 1.33
C ILE A 50 21.63 9.51 0.94
N GLU A 51 22.03 10.46 1.81
CA GLU A 51 21.98 11.89 1.52
C GLU A 51 22.79 12.22 0.26
N ASN A 52 24.04 11.77 0.18
CA ASN A 52 24.89 12.00 -1.00
C ASN A 52 24.29 11.36 -2.26
N SER A 53 23.68 10.18 -2.16
CA SER A 53 23.03 9.50 -3.28
C SER A 53 21.80 10.27 -3.79
N ILE A 54 21.01 10.84 -2.88
CA ILE A 54 19.88 11.70 -3.22
C ILE A 54 20.38 13.01 -3.85
N GLU A 55 21.34 13.70 -3.24
CA GLU A 55 21.84 14.99 -3.75
C GLU A 55 22.58 14.88 -5.08
N ALA A 56 23.22 13.75 -5.36
CA ALA A 56 23.93 13.51 -6.61
C ALA A 56 23.04 13.02 -7.76
N THR A 57 21.73 12.84 -7.51
CA THR A 57 20.81 12.33 -8.53
C THR A 57 20.45 13.40 -9.55
N ASP A 58 20.43 13.03 -10.83
CA ASP A 58 19.86 13.84 -11.92
C ASP A 58 18.42 13.40 -12.25
N ALA A 59 17.80 12.60 -11.38
CA ALA A 59 16.45 12.09 -11.59
C ALA A 59 15.42 13.23 -11.61
N GLY A 60 14.65 13.33 -12.70
CA GLY A 60 13.61 14.33 -12.86
C GLY A 60 12.26 13.96 -12.23
N ASP A 61 12.20 12.88 -11.45
CA ASP A 61 10.97 12.36 -10.85
C ASP A 61 11.22 11.77 -9.46
N ILE A 62 10.25 12.01 -8.56
CA ILE A 62 10.34 11.65 -7.15
C ILE A 62 10.34 10.13 -6.92
N GLU A 63 9.56 9.37 -7.68
CA GLU A 63 9.50 7.91 -7.53
C GLU A 63 10.88 7.29 -7.81
N THR A 64 11.61 7.84 -8.79
CA THR A 64 12.97 7.40 -9.10
C THR A 64 13.95 7.72 -7.96
N ILE A 65 13.84 8.90 -7.33
CA ILE A 65 14.68 9.26 -6.17
C ILE A 65 14.43 8.30 -5.02
N ILE A 66 13.18 8.03 -4.68
CA ILE A 66 12.83 7.20 -3.53
C ILE A 66 13.16 5.72 -3.79
N SER A 67 12.77 5.17 -4.94
CA SER A 67 12.97 3.75 -5.26
C SER A 67 14.44 3.33 -5.36
N ASN A 68 15.34 4.25 -5.73
CA ASN A 68 16.77 3.97 -5.79
C ASN A 68 17.44 3.94 -4.41
N ASN A 69 16.84 4.57 -3.41
CA ASN A 69 17.48 4.82 -2.11
C ASN A 69 16.84 4.08 -0.95
N PHE A 70 15.58 3.65 -1.08
CA PHE A 70 14.82 3.08 0.03
C PHE A 70 14.22 1.72 -0.31
N HIS A 71 14.01 0.90 0.71
CA HIS A 71 13.43 -0.42 0.55
C HIS A 71 11.94 -0.32 0.24
N LEU A 72 11.50 -0.96 -0.86
CA LEU A 72 10.09 -1.10 -1.19
C LEU A 72 9.44 -2.09 -0.22
N LEU A 73 8.59 -1.56 0.65
CA LEU A 73 7.91 -2.29 1.71
C LEU A 73 6.60 -2.92 1.20
N ASP A 74 5.72 -2.13 0.57
CA ASP A 74 4.43 -2.60 0.04
C ASP A 74 4.05 -1.86 -1.26
N VAL A 75 3.08 -2.42 -1.98
CA VAL A 75 2.46 -1.80 -3.15
C VAL A 75 0.94 -1.89 -3.03
N VAL A 76 0.32 -0.72 -2.91
CA VAL A 76 -1.13 -0.57 -2.90
C VAL A 76 -1.62 -0.37 -4.34
N SER A 77 -2.04 -1.46 -4.99
CA SER A 77 -2.49 -1.44 -6.40
C SER A 77 -4.01 -1.46 -6.55
N THR A 78 -4.52 -0.69 -7.51
CA THR A 78 -5.90 -0.75 -8.01
C THR A 78 -5.92 -0.77 -9.53
N ASP A 79 -7.10 -0.91 -10.14
CA ASP A 79 -7.26 -0.73 -11.60
C ASP A 79 -6.99 0.71 -12.05
N ASP A 80 -7.02 1.67 -11.11
CA ASP A 80 -6.99 3.11 -11.35
C ASP A 80 -5.73 3.78 -10.75
N GLY A 81 -4.63 3.03 -10.66
CA GLY A 81 -3.32 3.51 -10.23
C GLY A 81 -2.70 2.67 -9.11
N ASN A 82 -1.58 3.15 -8.57
CA ASN A 82 -0.87 2.52 -7.46
C ASN A 82 -0.29 3.56 -6.50
N ALA A 83 -0.04 3.12 -5.27
CA ALA A 83 0.84 3.80 -4.34
C ALA A 83 1.92 2.83 -3.87
N ASN A 84 3.18 3.20 -4.10
CA ASN A 84 4.34 2.43 -3.67
C ASN A 84 4.74 2.91 -2.28
N VAL A 85 4.96 1.98 -1.36
CA VAL A 85 5.30 2.28 0.02
C VAL A 85 6.71 1.81 0.29
N TYR A 86 7.56 2.75 0.67
CA TYR A 86 8.93 2.52 1.07
C TYR A 86 9.10 2.78 2.57
N ALA A 87 10.19 2.32 3.14
CA ALA A 87 10.50 2.56 4.54
C ALA A 87 12.00 2.81 4.78
N THR A 88 12.27 3.59 5.83
CA THR A 88 13.63 3.88 6.31
C THR A 88 13.63 4.13 7.82
N ASN A 89 14.71 3.73 8.47
CA ASN A 89 15.02 4.00 9.88
C ASN A 89 16.14 5.06 10.03
N ARG A 90 16.54 5.72 8.93
CA ARG A 90 17.70 6.63 8.90
C ARG A 90 17.35 8.10 9.09
N PHE A 91 16.08 8.48 8.94
CA PHE A 91 15.66 9.87 8.88
C PHE A 91 14.45 10.14 9.76
N ALA A 92 14.33 11.40 10.22
CA ALA A 92 13.06 11.93 10.69
C ALA A 92 12.19 12.39 9.50
N VAL A 93 10.87 12.47 9.70
CA VAL A 93 9.91 12.85 8.64
C VAL A 93 10.25 14.19 7.99
N SER A 94 10.42 15.25 8.78
CA SER A 94 10.71 16.58 8.24
C SER A 94 12.07 16.66 7.57
N GLU A 95 13.05 15.94 8.11
CA GLU A 95 14.40 15.92 7.57
C GLU A 95 14.44 15.28 6.19
N LEU A 96 13.79 14.12 6.03
CA LEU A 96 13.74 13.45 4.73
C LEU A 96 12.92 14.27 3.71
N ALA A 97 11.77 14.81 4.13
CA ALA A 97 10.96 15.65 3.27
C ALA A 97 11.70 16.93 2.83
N ASP A 98 12.49 17.54 3.72
CA ASP A 98 13.33 18.69 3.40
C ASP A 98 14.44 18.33 2.40
N LEU A 99 15.21 17.27 2.68
CA LEU A 99 16.26 16.77 1.80
C LEU A 99 15.72 16.56 0.37
N VAL A 100 14.65 15.76 0.26
CA VAL A 100 14.03 15.44 -1.03
C VAL A 100 13.50 16.70 -1.72
N SER A 101 12.82 17.59 -0.99
CA SER A 101 12.28 18.82 -1.59
C SER A 101 13.35 19.83 -2.03
N ASN A 102 14.54 19.80 -1.43
CA ASN A 102 15.67 20.64 -1.82
C ASN A 102 16.39 20.08 -3.06
N THR A 103 16.40 18.75 -3.22
CA THR A 103 16.94 18.08 -4.40
C THR A 103 16.00 18.19 -5.59
N LEU A 104 14.71 17.94 -5.38
CA LEU A 104 13.67 18.04 -6.40
C LEU A 104 12.52 18.90 -5.86
N GLU A 105 12.42 20.13 -6.39
CA GLU A 105 11.42 21.11 -5.95
C GLU A 105 10.00 20.62 -6.25
N PRO A 106 9.14 20.43 -5.23
CA PRO A 106 7.74 20.08 -5.43
C PRO A 106 6.93 21.30 -5.89
N GLU A 107 5.79 21.07 -6.54
CA GLU A 107 4.82 22.13 -6.82
C GLU A 107 4.25 22.70 -5.53
N GLU A 108 4.00 21.84 -4.54
CA GLU A 108 3.51 22.24 -3.23
C GLU A 108 4.09 21.37 -2.12
N LYS A 109 4.27 21.97 -0.95
CA LYS A 109 4.78 21.31 0.26
C LYS A 109 3.88 21.64 1.43
N SER A 110 3.36 20.62 2.10
CA SER A 110 2.52 20.82 3.28
C SER A 110 3.37 21.23 4.49
N GLU A 111 2.70 21.81 5.49
CA GLU A 111 3.23 21.84 6.86
C GLU A 111 3.36 20.42 7.41
N LEU A 112 4.27 20.23 8.37
CA LEU A 112 4.32 19.01 9.18
C LEU A 112 3.13 19.00 10.15
N LYS A 113 2.28 17.97 10.06
CA LYS A 113 1.15 17.76 10.98
C LYS A 113 1.08 16.29 11.37
N ASP A 114 0.91 16.02 12.66
CA ASP A 114 0.80 14.66 13.21
C ASP A 114 1.91 13.70 12.74
N ASN A 115 3.16 14.18 12.72
CA ASN A 115 4.34 13.45 12.21
C ASN A 115 4.17 12.98 10.75
N GLN A 116 3.47 13.79 9.95
CA GLN A 116 3.26 13.55 8.55
C GLN A 116 3.46 14.84 7.74
N GLN A 117 4.04 14.69 6.56
CA GLN A 117 4.20 15.75 5.58
C GLN A 117 3.95 15.22 4.16
N ILE A 118 3.34 16.03 3.30
CA ILE A 118 3.05 15.66 1.91
C ILE A 118 3.72 16.67 0.98
N LEU A 119 4.39 16.16 -0.05
CA LEU A 119 4.91 16.91 -1.18
C LEU A 119 4.11 16.55 -2.43
N ILE A 120 3.75 17.54 -3.23
CA ILE A 120 3.02 17.35 -4.49
C ILE A 120 3.98 17.63 -5.65
N TYR A 121 4.13 16.65 -6.52
CA TYR A 121 4.85 16.73 -7.79
C TYR A 121 3.85 16.59 -8.95
N PRO A 122 4.23 16.92 -10.20
CA PRO A 122 3.30 16.91 -11.33
C PRO A 122 2.52 15.60 -11.51
N ASP A 123 3.18 14.45 -11.30
CA ASP A 123 2.59 13.12 -11.51
C ASP A 123 2.42 12.29 -10.22
N HIS A 124 2.90 12.79 -9.08
CA HIS A 124 3.01 12.01 -7.84
C HIS A 124 2.72 12.85 -6.58
N PHE A 125 2.09 12.21 -5.59
CA PHE A 125 2.01 12.70 -4.22
C PHE A 125 2.96 11.87 -3.38
N ALA A 126 3.94 12.51 -2.75
CA ALA A 126 4.87 11.86 -1.84
C ALA A 126 4.48 12.18 -0.39
N THR A 127 4.09 11.15 0.36
CA THR A 127 3.72 11.25 1.78
C THR A 127 4.81 10.65 2.64
N PHE A 128 5.36 11.45 3.54
CA PHE A 128 6.34 11.04 4.55
C PHE A 128 5.62 10.98 5.89
N LYS A 129 5.68 9.84 6.58
CA LYS A 129 4.92 9.62 7.81
C LYS A 129 5.66 8.70 8.76
N LEU A 130 5.59 8.97 10.05
CA LEU A 130 6.07 8.03 11.06
C LEU A 130 5.19 6.78 11.13
N SER A 131 5.80 5.59 11.15
CA SER A 131 5.06 4.33 11.25
C SER A 131 4.33 4.21 12.58
N GLU A 132 3.12 3.63 12.55
CA GLU A 132 2.39 3.29 13.78
C GLU A 132 2.93 2.05 14.47
N GLU A 133 3.67 1.20 13.75
CA GLU A 133 4.32 0.01 14.30
C GLU A 133 5.64 0.35 15.00
N ASN A 134 6.40 1.32 14.49
CA ASN A 134 7.71 1.70 15.01
C ASN A 134 7.96 3.21 14.85
N ASP A 135 8.21 3.91 15.96
CA ASP A 135 8.39 5.36 16.00
C ASP A 135 9.78 5.85 15.53
N GLU A 136 10.67 4.92 15.17
CA GLU A 136 11.94 5.19 14.50
C GLU A 136 11.85 4.99 12.97
N THR A 137 10.77 4.39 12.47
CA THR A 137 10.58 4.12 11.04
C THR A 137 9.75 5.20 10.37
N VAL A 138 10.27 5.77 9.29
CA VAL A 138 9.52 6.62 8.36
C VAL A 138 9.03 5.78 7.19
N LEU A 139 7.74 5.86 6.93
CA LEU A 139 7.07 5.37 5.74
C LEU A 139 7.04 6.48 4.69
N ILE A 140 7.33 6.10 3.45
CA ILE A 140 7.34 6.99 2.29
C ILE A 140 6.36 6.39 1.29
N GLU A 141 5.18 6.99 1.17
CA GLU A 141 4.17 6.57 0.21
C GLU A 141 4.23 7.48 -1.02
N ILE A 142 4.54 6.91 -2.18
CA ILE A 142 4.52 7.58 -3.48
C ILE A 142 3.30 7.12 -4.25
N ALA A 143 2.27 7.96 -4.28
CA ALA A 143 1.01 7.70 -4.95
C ALA A 143 0.95 8.43 -6.29
N SER A 144 0.56 7.74 -7.36
CA SER A 144 0.34 8.41 -8.65
C SER A 144 -0.83 9.38 -8.58
N ASP A 145 -0.79 10.45 -9.38
CA ASP A 145 -1.89 11.41 -9.52
C ASP A 145 -3.23 10.70 -9.79
N GLN A 146 -3.22 9.66 -10.64
CA GLN A 146 -4.41 8.86 -10.93
C GLN A 146 -4.94 8.16 -9.67
N PHE A 147 -4.06 7.55 -8.87
CA PHE A 147 -4.45 6.89 -7.63
C PHE A 147 -5.04 7.90 -6.63
N VAL A 148 -4.41 9.07 -6.50
CA VAL A 148 -4.87 10.16 -5.63
C VAL A 148 -6.27 10.63 -6.05
N ARG A 149 -6.47 10.90 -7.33
CA ARG A 149 -7.76 11.35 -7.88
C ARG A 149 -8.90 10.40 -7.57
N ASN A 150 -8.63 9.09 -7.66
CA ASN A 150 -9.68 8.08 -7.62
C ASN A 150 -9.89 7.47 -6.23
N HIS A 151 -8.88 7.48 -5.37
CA HIS A 151 -8.93 6.72 -4.11
C HIS A 151 -8.82 7.59 -2.87
N TYR A 152 -8.02 8.66 -2.86
CA TYR A 152 -7.82 9.46 -1.65
C TYR A 152 -9.12 10.10 -1.15
N SER A 153 -9.23 10.20 0.18
CA SER A 153 -10.25 10.95 0.88
C SER A 153 -9.92 12.44 0.82
N PRO A 154 -10.83 13.31 0.33
CA PRO A 154 -10.60 14.75 0.31
C PRO A 154 -10.37 15.30 1.71
N ASN A 155 -11.08 14.78 2.72
CA ASN A 155 -10.90 15.22 4.10
C ASN A 155 -9.51 14.94 4.64
N TYR A 156 -8.89 13.84 4.21
CA TYR A 156 -7.53 13.51 4.61
C TYR A 156 -6.52 14.49 4.00
N LEU A 157 -6.59 14.70 2.68
CA LEU A 157 -5.70 15.65 2.00
C LEU A 157 -5.95 17.10 2.46
N ASN A 158 -7.18 17.44 2.83
CA ASN A 158 -7.53 18.77 3.33
C ASN A 158 -6.95 19.10 4.71
N THR A 159 -6.42 18.12 5.43
CA THR A 159 -5.58 18.38 6.61
C THR A 159 -4.28 19.09 6.24
N PHE A 160 -3.75 18.81 5.04
CA PHE A 160 -2.46 19.28 4.55
C PHE A 160 -2.58 20.43 3.54
N PHE A 161 -3.55 20.35 2.63
CA PHE A 161 -3.73 21.31 1.53
C PHE A 161 -5.19 21.73 1.41
N GLY A 162 -5.49 23.02 1.28
CA GLY A 162 -6.87 23.47 1.14
C GLY A 162 -7.58 22.91 -0.11
N PHE A 163 -8.88 22.64 -0.03
CA PHE A 163 -9.66 22.12 -1.17
C PHE A 163 -9.53 22.92 -2.48
N MET A 164 -9.37 24.25 -2.41
CA MET A 164 -9.18 25.07 -3.62
C MET A 164 -7.88 24.70 -4.36
N LEU A 165 -6.79 24.48 -3.61
CA LEU A 165 -5.52 24.04 -4.16
C LEU A 165 -5.66 22.64 -4.76
N LEU A 166 -6.23 21.70 -4.00
CA LEU A 166 -6.43 20.32 -4.45
C LEU A 166 -7.28 20.23 -5.75
N ASN A 167 -8.35 21.03 -5.86
CA ASN A 167 -9.15 21.08 -7.09
C ASN A 167 -8.38 21.62 -8.30
N SER A 168 -7.49 22.60 -8.08
CA SER A 168 -6.64 23.16 -9.13
C SER A 168 -5.61 22.15 -9.63
N MET A 169 -4.94 21.46 -8.70
CA MET A 169 -3.85 20.52 -9.03
C MET A 169 -4.36 19.25 -9.68
N LEU A 170 -5.48 18.72 -9.19
CA LEU A 170 -6.06 17.48 -9.70
C LEU A 170 -6.91 17.71 -10.96
N ASP A 171 -6.67 18.82 -11.69
CA ASP A 171 -7.26 19.25 -12.97
C ASP A 171 -8.78 19.00 -13.05
N ARG A 172 -9.47 19.39 -11.98
CA ARG A 172 -10.88 19.11 -11.76
C ARG A 172 -11.46 20.13 -10.79
N ASN A 173 -12.17 21.12 -11.33
CA ASN A 173 -12.79 22.23 -10.59
C ASN A 173 -13.69 21.81 -9.40
N ASP A 174 -14.11 20.54 -9.33
CA ASP A 174 -15.04 19.97 -8.35
C ASP A 174 -14.55 18.60 -7.81
N TRP A 175 -13.25 18.28 -7.91
CA TRP A 175 -12.74 16.97 -7.46
C TRP A 175 -13.12 16.69 -6.00
N SER A 176 -12.88 17.65 -5.10
CA SER A 176 -13.15 17.49 -3.68
C SER A 176 -14.62 17.17 -3.43
N ASP A 177 -15.56 17.89 -4.05
CA ASP A 177 -17.00 17.69 -3.86
C ASP A 177 -17.48 16.34 -4.42
N ARG A 178 -17.04 15.99 -5.64
CA ARG A 178 -17.37 14.70 -6.25
C ARG A 178 -16.85 13.54 -5.41
N ARG A 179 -15.61 13.63 -4.98
CA ARG A 179 -14.96 12.59 -4.20
C ARG A 179 -15.58 12.49 -2.80
N LEU A 180 -15.91 13.61 -2.14
CA LEU A 180 -16.68 13.60 -0.88
C LEU A 180 -18.04 12.90 -1.03
N GLY A 181 -18.73 13.12 -2.15
CA GLY A 181 -19.97 12.42 -2.49
C GLY A 181 -19.80 10.90 -2.59
N GLN A 182 -18.72 10.45 -3.22
CA GLN A 182 -18.37 9.03 -3.33
C GLN A 182 -17.96 8.42 -1.98
N CYS A 183 -17.23 9.17 -1.15
CA CYS A 183 -16.78 8.74 0.18
C CYS A 183 -17.90 8.57 1.20
N ARG A 184 -19.13 9.01 0.91
CA ARG A 184 -20.26 8.80 1.82
C ARG A 184 -20.69 7.34 1.92
N ASN A 185 -20.58 6.61 0.81
CA ASN A 185 -21.06 5.23 0.71
C ASN A 185 -19.92 4.24 0.51
N ASN A 186 -18.72 4.71 0.16
CA ASN A 186 -17.52 3.91 -0.05
C ASN A 186 -16.45 4.31 0.96
N ASN A 187 -15.62 3.35 1.36
CA ASN A 187 -14.44 3.68 2.14
C ASN A 187 -13.41 4.35 1.23
N CYS A 188 -12.99 5.55 1.60
CA CYS A 188 -11.97 6.31 0.89
C CYS A 188 -10.62 6.14 1.55
N TYR A 189 -9.58 6.14 0.72
CA TYR A 189 -8.22 5.92 1.17
C TYR A 189 -7.73 7.11 2.01
N GLY A 190 -7.22 6.83 3.21
CA GLY A 190 -6.79 7.83 4.19
C GLY A 190 -5.27 7.89 4.35
N GLY A 191 -4.53 7.49 3.32
CA GLY A 191 -3.09 7.24 3.41
C GLY A 191 -2.77 5.85 3.94
N TYR A 192 -1.52 5.44 3.73
CA TYR A 192 -1.03 4.15 4.19
C TYR A 192 -0.90 4.08 5.72
N THR A 193 -1.17 2.89 6.28
CA THR A 193 -1.07 2.57 7.71
C THR A 193 -0.57 1.15 7.88
N THR A 194 0.31 0.92 8.85
CA THR A 194 0.93 -0.40 9.07
C THR A 194 0.09 -1.31 9.99
N THR A 195 -0.72 -0.74 10.90
CA THR A 195 -1.44 -1.55 11.90
C THR A 195 -2.55 -2.46 11.34
N ARG A 196 -2.43 -3.77 11.63
CA ARG A 196 -3.54 -4.75 11.61
C ARG A 196 -4.58 -4.42 12.70
N SER A 197 -5.56 -3.56 12.42
CA SER A 197 -6.89 -3.72 13.05
C SER A 197 -8.03 -3.10 12.24
N THR A 198 -8.92 -3.97 11.77
CA THR A 198 -10.36 -3.74 11.53
C THR A 198 -10.83 -2.44 10.86
N GLN A 199 -11.21 -2.57 9.58
CA GLN A 199 -12.33 -1.83 8.99
C GLN A 199 -12.29 -0.30 9.15
N ARG A 200 -11.50 0.35 8.30
CA ARG A 200 -12.04 1.43 7.46
C ARG A 200 -11.48 1.41 6.03
N GLY A 201 -11.47 0.20 5.47
CA GLY A 201 -11.77 -0.12 4.07
C GLY A 201 -10.87 0.45 2.97
N MET A 202 -9.84 -0.30 2.63
CA MET A 202 -9.65 -0.66 1.23
C MET A 202 -10.36 -2.00 1.03
N SER A 203 -11.51 -2.03 0.34
CA SER A 203 -11.99 -3.32 -0.15
C SER A 203 -10.98 -3.79 -1.18
N THR A 204 -10.38 -4.93 -0.94
CA THR A 204 -9.60 -5.69 -1.89
C THR A 204 -10.25 -5.66 -3.27
N VAL A 205 -9.71 -4.86 -4.20
CA VAL A 205 -9.93 -5.05 -5.63
C VAL A 205 -9.12 -6.29 -5.99
N ARG A 206 -9.71 -7.45 -5.72
CA ARG A 206 -9.34 -8.71 -6.34
C ARG A 206 -10.27 -8.87 -7.54
N GLY A 207 -9.71 -8.65 -8.72
CA GLY A 207 -10.38 -8.90 -9.99
C GLY A 207 -11.01 -10.30 -10.03
N GLY A 208 -12.27 -10.33 -10.45
CA GLY A 208 -13.04 -11.54 -10.71
C GLY A 208 -14.36 -11.15 -11.35
N GLY A 209 -14.46 -11.35 -12.67
CA GLY A 209 -15.56 -10.89 -13.51
C GLY A 209 -16.94 -11.51 -13.23
N PRO A 210 -17.94 -11.19 -14.06
CA PRO A 210 -19.36 -11.25 -13.73
C PRO A 210 -19.90 -12.68 -13.81
N SER A 211 -20.65 -13.15 -12.81
CA SER A 211 -21.77 -14.11 -12.94
C SER A 211 -22.28 -14.67 -11.59
N SER A 212 -23.61 -14.75 -11.48
CA SER A 212 -24.41 -15.73 -10.70
C SER A 212 -24.69 -15.52 -9.21
N GLY A 213 -25.87 -14.95 -8.94
CA GLY A 213 -27.02 -15.70 -8.42
C GLY A 213 -27.11 -15.99 -6.92
N LYS A 214 -28.05 -15.31 -6.25
CA LYS A 214 -29.27 -15.88 -5.65
C LYS A 214 -30.24 -14.76 -5.28
#